data_AF-A0A7C2ZGB6-F1
#
_entry.id   AF-A0A7C2ZGB6-F1
#
_cell.length_a   1.000
_cell.length_b   1.000
_cell.length_c   1.000
_cell.angle_alpha   90.00
_cell.angle_beta   90.00
_cell.angle_gamma   90.00
#
_symmetry.space_group_name_H-M   'P 1'
#
loop_
_entity.id
_entity.type
_entity.pdbx_description
1 polymer ?
#
loop_
_entity_poly.entity_id
_entity_poly.type
_entity_poly.pdbx_seq_one_letter_code
_entity_poly.pdbx_strand_id
1 'polypeptide(L)'
;MNRFIPQHLFGRTVFVDTSPLILHFTGRSEACAEFFSLSEQEWLKSVTSVRVLDEFLFKVMVLEAAERYGYTGRVHEKLRKDPKKVKELSDVLHDALQFVKAAKVRVEEVSPKDLDELPRIMEQYGVFGNDGITVRLMERFNMKYLFSTDPDFDRVEWIVRINPLQPSASLSD
;
A
#
# COMPACT_ATOMS: atom_id res chain seq x y z
N MET A 1 20.08 -17.45 -3.22
CA MET A 1 19.16 -16.34 -3.55
C MET A 1 18.88 -15.62 -2.25
N ASN A 2 19.25 -14.34 -2.12
CA ASN A 2 18.94 -13.58 -0.90
C ASN A 2 17.43 -13.39 -0.86
N ARG A 3 16.80 -13.79 0.25
CA ARG A 3 15.36 -13.66 0.46
C ARG A 3 15.09 -12.35 1.16
N PHE A 4 14.36 -11.42 0.55
CA PHE A 4 13.99 -10.15 1.17
C PHE A 4 12.84 -10.33 2.16
N ILE A 5 11.94 -11.29 1.88
CA ILE A 5 10.76 -11.56 2.71
C ILE A 5 11.06 -12.67 3.73
N PRO A 6 10.99 -12.40 5.05
CA PRO A 6 11.26 -13.41 6.08
C PRO A 6 10.29 -14.59 6.03
N GLN A 7 10.80 -15.80 6.27
CA GLN A 7 9.98 -17.03 6.23
C GLN A 7 8.91 -17.09 7.32
N HIS A 8 9.10 -16.41 8.45
CA HIS A 8 8.10 -16.38 9.53
C HIS A 8 6.79 -15.68 9.13
N LEU A 9 6.79 -14.95 8.00
CA LEU A 9 5.59 -14.36 7.40
C LEU A 9 4.75 -15.38 6.62
N PHE A 10 5.24 -16.61 6.42
CA PHE A 10 4.52 -17.61 5.65
C PHE A 10 3.28 -18.07 6.41
N GLY A 11 2.15 -18.13 5.69
CA GLY A 11 0.83 -18.36 6.26
C GLY A 11 0.28 -17.18 7.08
N ARG A 12 1.00 -16.05 7.19
CA ARG A 12 0.52 -14.84 7.88
C ARG A 12 -0.29 -13.96 6.93
N THR A 13 -1.13 -13.12 7.54
CA THR A 13 -1.81 -12.03 6.85
C THR A 13 -1.04 -10.74 7.07
N VAL A 14 -0.69 -10.06 5.98
CA VAL A 14 0.08 -8.83 5.97
C VAL A 14 -0.78 -7.73 5.37
N PHE A 15 -0.89 -6.61 6.09
CA PHE A 15 -1.55 -5.41 5.56
C PHE A 15 -0.59 -4.72 4.60
N VAL A 16 -1.06 -4.29 3.44
CA VAL A 16 -0.26 -3.64 2.40
C VAL A 16 -0.69 -2.19 2.32
N ASP A 17 0.26 -1.31 2.58
CA ASP A 17 0.11 0.15 2.46
C ASP A 17 0.21 0.61 0.99
N THR A 18 0.02 1.90 0.72
CA THR A 18 0.13 2.45 -0.64
C THR A 18 1.56 2.37 -1.17
N SER A 19 2.58 2.58 -0.33
CA SER A 19 3.95 2.73 -0.83
C SER A 19 4.52 1.46 -1.47
N PRO A 20 4.33 0.22 -0.94
CA PRO A 20 4.80 -0.97 -1.63
C PRO A 20 4.05 -1.26 -2.94
N LEU A 21 2.76 -0.90 -3.04
CA LEU A 21 2.01 -1.03 -4.29
C LEU A 21 2.65 -0.14 -5.38
N ILE A 22 2.98 1.11 -5.04
CA ILE A 22 3.68 2.02 -5.98
C ILE A 22 5.07 1.49 -6.34
N LEU A 23 5.85 1.03 -5.35
CA LEU A 23 7.20 0.51 -5.60
C LEU A 23 7.19 -0.73 -6.51
N HIS A 24 6.23 -1.64 -6.32
CA HIS A 24 6.06 -2.78 -7.23
C HIS A 24 5.65 -2.34 -8.62
N PHE A 25 4.59 -1.53 -8.70
CA PHE A 25 4.01 -1.11 -9.98
C PHE A 25 5.02 -0.33 -10.85
N THR A 26 5.91 0.43 -10.22
CA THR A 26 6.99 1.17 -10.91
C THR A 26 8.29 0.36 -11.08
N GLY A 27 8.35 -0.90 -10.64
CA GLY A 27 9.53 -1.75 -10.77
C GLY A 27 10.74 -1.32 -9.92
N ARG A 28 10.50 -0.65 -8.79
CA ARG A 28 11.54 0.01 -7.97
C ARG A 28 11.98 -0.76 -6.73
N SER A 29 11.43 -1.95 -6.47
CA SER A 29 11.84 -2.79 -5.32
C SER A 29 11.74 -4.29 -5.64
N GLU A 30 12.88 -4.99 -5.56
CA GLU A 30 12.94 -6.45 -5.65
C GLU A 30 12.20 -7.12 -4.48
N ALA A 31 12.24 -6.53 -3.29
CA ALA A 31 11.49 -7.02 -2.14
C ALA A 31 9.97 -6.96 -2.38
N CYS A 32 9.48 -5.90 -3.03
CA CYS A 32 8.08 -5.85 -3.44
C CYS A 32 7.76 -6.90 -4.52
N ALA A 33 8.63 -7.09 -5.51
CA ALA A 33 8.46 -8.15 -6.51
C ALA A 33 8.37 -9.54 -5.86
N GLU A 34 9.26 -9.84 -4.90
CA GLU A 34 9.20 -11.07 -4.13
C GLU A 34 7.90 -11.17 -3.31
N PHE A 35 7.52 -10.13 -2.56
CA PHE A 35 6.33 -10.13 -1.72
C PHE A 35 5.05 -10.42 -2.51
N PHE A 36 4.83 -9.72 -3.63
CA PHE A 36 3.61 -9.90 -4.42
C PHE A 36 3.60 -11.23 -5.17
N SER A 37 4.77 -11.77 -5.55
CA SER A 37 4.87 -13.15 -6.08
C SER A 37 4.52 -14.20 -5.01
N LEU A 38 4.97 -14.01 -3.76
CA LEU A 38 4.59 -14.88 -2.64
C LEU A 38 3.10 -14.79 -2.32
N SER A 39 2.50 -13.60 -2.45
CA SER A 39 1.06 -13.37 -2.29
C SER A 39 0.25 -14.08 -3.38
N GLU A 40 0.66 -13.95 -4.65
CA GLU A 40 0.04 -14.65 -5.79
C GLU A 40 0.04 -16.18 -5.61
N GLN A 41 1.17 -16.71 -5.14
CA GLN A 41 1.37 -18.12 -4.83
C GLN A 41 0.76 -18.56 -3.49
N GLU A 42 0.11 -17.64 -2.75
CA GLU A 42 -0.53 -17.88 -1.46
C GLU A 42 0.40 -18.37 -0.33
N TRP A 43 1.71 -18.13 -0.44
CA TRP A 43 2.66 -18.35 0.66
C TRP A 43 2.42 -17.40 1.82
N LEU A 44 1.86 -16.22 1.56
CA LEU A 44 1.32 -15.27 2.54
C LEU A 44 0.00 -14.69 2.03
N LYS A 45 -0.79 -14.10 2.92
CA LYS A 45 -2.04 -13.43 2.55
C LYS A 45 -1.83 -11.93 2.57
N SER A 46 -2.13 -11.25 1.46
CA SER A 46 -2.08 -9.79 1.38
C SER A 46 -3.47 -9.19 1.54
N VAL A 47 -3.58 -8.19 2.40
CA VAL A 47 -4.81 -7.43 2.61
C VAL A 47 -4.50 -5.94 2.48
N THR A 48 -5.39 -5.16 1.90
CA THR A 48 -5.32 -3.70 1.89
C THR A 48 -6.72 -3.13 2.09
N SER A 49 -6.90 -1.82 1.99
CA SER A 49 -8.21 -1.18 2.07
C SER A 49 -8.59 -0.46 0.79
N VAL A 50 -9.90 -0.21 0.61
CA VAL A 50 -10.41 0.67 -0.45
C VAL A 50 -9.76 2.05 -0.41
N ARG A 51 -9.40 2.55 0.79
CA ARG A 51 -8.75 3.85 0.95
C ARG A 51 -7.30 3.85 0.47
N VAL A 52 -6.55 2.80 0.78
CA VAL A 52 -5.17 2.61 0.30
C VAL A 52 -5.16 2.40 -1.21
N LEU A 53 -6.13 1.65 -1.73
CA LEU A 53 -6.28 1.42 -3.17
C LEU A 53 -6.60 2.72 -3.92
N ASP A 54 -7.51 3.53 -3.41
CA ASP A 54 -7.82 4.87 -3.97
C ASP A 54 -6.57 5.77 -4.04
N GLU A 55 -5.78 5.81 -2.96
CA GLU A 55 -4.53 6.57 -2.94
C GLU A 55 -3.49 6.02 -3.92
N PHE A 56 -3.37 4.70 -4.02
CA PHE A 56 -2.49 4.04 -5.00
C PHE A 56 -2.86 4.44 -6.43
N LEU A 57 -4.13 4.31 -6.82
CA LEU A 57 -4.61 4.67 -8.15
C LEU A 57 -4.39 6.15 -8.46
N PHE A 58 -4.64 7.03 -7.49
CA PHE A 58 -4.38 8.46 -7.66
C PHE A 58 -2.89 8.74 -7.91
N LYS A 59 -2.00 8.13 -7.12
CA LYS A 59 -0.55 8.30 -7.31
C LYS A 59 -0.06 7.73 -8.63
N VAL A 60 -0.56 6.58 -9.06
CA VAL A 60 -0.27 6.01 -10.39
C VAL A 60 -0.68 6.97 -11.50
N MET A 61 -1.90 7.51 -11.45
CA MET A 61 -2.37 8.50 -12.42
C MET A 61 -1.46 9.74 -12.48
N VAL A 62 -1.02 10.24 -11.32
CA VAL A 62 -0.14 11.41 -11.24
C VAL A 62 1.24 11.12 -11.82
N LEU A 63 1.81 9.95 -11.53
CA LEU A 63 3.09 9.52 -12.09
C LEU A 63 3.02 9.36 -13.61
N GLU A 64 1.98 8.68 -14.11
CA GLU A 64 1.79 8.48 -15.54
C GLU A 64 1.56 9.80 -16.28
N ALA A 65 0.80 10.72 -15.70
CA ALA A 65 0.59 12.05 -16.29
C ALA A 65 1.89 12.86 -16.33
N ALA A 66 2.76 12.71 -15.34
CA ALA A 66 4.08 13.33 -15.35
C ALA A 66 4.95 12.75 -16.48
N GLU A 67 4.91 11.43 -16.68
CA GLU A 67 5.67 10.73 -17.72
C GLU A 67 5.16 11.03 -19.13
N ARG A 68 3.86 10.85 -19.40
CA ARG A 68 3.26 11.03 -20.74
C ARG A 68 3.22 12.48 -21.19
N TYR A 69 2.99 13.41 -20.27
CA TYR A 69 2.66 14.81 -20.61
C TYR A 69 3.63 15.84 -20.03
N GLY A 70 4.67 15.42 -19.29
CA GLY A 70 5.61 16.33 -18.64
C GLY A 70 4.97 17.17 -17.53
N TYR A 71 3.87 16.72 -16.93
CA TYR A 71 3.16 17.49 -15.91
C TYR A 71 3.93 17.50 -14.58
N THR A 72 4.38 18.69 -14.17
CA THR A 72 4.98 18.93 -12.85
C THR A 72 4.08 19.82 -11.98
N GLY A 73 3.81 19.41 -10.73
CA GLY A 73 2.97 20.17 -9.80
C GLY A 73 1.50 20.32 -10.23
N ARG A 74 0.58 20.33 -9.25
CA ARG A 74 -0.88 20.50 -9.48
C ARG A 74 -1.43 19.66 -10.64
N VAL A 75 -0.94 18.41 -10.75
CA VAL A 75 -1.25 17.50 -11.86
C VAL A 75 -2.76 17.30 -12.01
N HIS A 76 -3.48 17.17 -10.89
CA HIS A 76 -4.94 17.08 -10.86
C HIS A 76 -5.65 18.29 -11.49
N GLU A 77 -5.17 19.53 -11.25
CA GLU A 77 -5.75 20.73 -11.87
C GLU A 77 -5.50 20.76 -13.38
N LYS A 78 -4.31 20.33 -13.82
CA LYS A 78 -3.94 20.25 -15.23
C LYS A 78 -4.78 19.21 -15.97
N LEU A 79 -4.98 18.04 -15.35
CA LEU A 79 -5.83 16.97 -15.88
C LEU A 79 -7.30 17.39 -15.96
N ARG A 80 -7.82 18.12 -14.97
CA ARG A 80 -9.20 18.63 -14.98
C ARG A 80 -9.49 19.57 -16.16
N LYS A 81 -8.48 20.28 -16.65
CA LYS A 81 -8.59 21.18 -17.81
C LYS A 81 -8.56 20.43 -19.15
N ASP A 82 -8.12 19.17 -19.17
CA ASP A 82 -8.00 18.37 -20.39
C ASP A 82 -8.60 16.96 -20.20
N PRO A 83 -9.93 16.81 -20.33
CA PRO A 83 -10.60 15.52 -20.17
C PRO A 83 -10.16 14.45 -21.17
N LYS A 84 -9.53 14.82 -22.30
CA LYS A 84 -9.02 13.82 -23.26
C LYS A 84 -7.83 13.07 -22.65
N LYS A 85 -6.89 13.80 -22.06
CA LYS A 85 -5.75 13.21 -21.34
C LYS A 85 -6.19 12.36 -20.15
N VAL A 86 -7.25 12.75 -19.44
CA VAL A 86 -7.81 11.91 -18.36
C VAL A 86 -8.29 10.54 -18.89
N LYS A 87 -8.96 10.52 -20.04
CA LYS A 87 -9.41 9.27 -20.66
C LYS A 87 -8.25 8.40 -21.11
N GLU A 88 -7.20 9.01 -21.64
CA GLU A 88 -5.97 8.31 -22.04
C GLU A 88 -5.27 7.63 -20.87
N LEU A 89 -5.37 8.16 -19.64
CA LEU A 89 -4.80 7.54 -18.43
C LEU A 89 -5.65 6.38 -17.86
N SER A 90 -6.76 6.02 -18.50
CA SER A 90 -7.60 4.91 -18.03
C SER A 90 -6.92 3.54 -18.15
N ASP A 91 -5.98 3.39 -19.08
CA ASP A 91 -5.19 2.18 -19.32
C ASP A 91 -4.27 1.87 -18.14
N VAL A 92 -3.51 2.85 -17.64
CA VAL A 92 -2.60 2.64 -16.51
C VAL A 92 -3.35 2.27 -15.23
N LEU A 93 -4.57 2.80 -15.04
CA LEU A 93 -5.42 2.40 -13.91
C LEU A 93 -6.00 1.00 -14.10
N HIS A 94 -6.28 0.58 -15.33
CA HIS A 94 -6.64 -0.81 -15.62
C HIS A 94 -5.51 -1.75 -15.23
N ASP A 95 -4.28 -1.47 -15.65
CA ASP A 95 -3.11 -2.28 -15.36
C ASP A 95 -2.84 -2.34 -13.85
N ALA A 96 -2.94 -1.21 -13.16
CA ALA A 96 -2.81 -1.13 -11.71
C ALA A 96 -3.83 -2.02 -10.97
N LEU A 97 -5.10 -2.01 -11.41
CA LEU A 97 -6.14 -2.86 -10.84
C LEU A 97 -5.95 -4.35 -11.19
N GLN A 98 -5.47 -4.68 -12.39
CA GLN A 98 -5.16 -6.05 -12.77
C GLN A 98 -4.02 -6.61 -11.94
N PHE A 99 -2.99 -5.80 -11.68
CA PHE A 99 -1.90 -6.17 -10.77
C PHE A 99 -2.43 -6.55 -9.38
N VAL A 100 -3.24 -5.69 -8.75
CA VAL A 100 -3.80 -5.95 -7.40
C VAL A 100 -4.57 -7.27 -7.37
N LYS A 101 -5.32 -7.59 -8.43
CA LYS A 101 -6.05 -8.85 -8.58
C LYS A 101 -5.12 -10.05 -8.78
N ALA A 102 -4.15 -9.93 -9.69
CA ALA A 102 -3.18 -10.99 -9.99
C ALA A 102 -2.35 -11.35 -8.75
N ALA A 103 -1.93 -10.36 -7.98
CA ALA A 103 -1.23 -10.53 -6.71
C ALA A 103 -2.13 -11.06 -5.57
N LYS A 104 -3.41 -11.34 -5.83
CA LYS A 104 -4.41 -11.82 -4.86
C LYS A 104 -4.51 -10.96 -3.60
N VAL A 105 -4.36 -9.63 -3.74
CA VAL A 105 -4.52 -8.70 -2.61
C VAL A 105 -6.01 -8.55 -2.29
N ARG A 106 -6.42 -8.94 -1.09
CA ARG A 106 -7.80 -8.75 -0.63
C ARG A 106 -8.02 -7.29 -0.24
N VAL A 107 -9.08 -6.66 -0.77
CA VAL A 107 -9.39 -5.25 -0.50
C VAL A 107 -10.56 -5.15 0.47
N GLU A 108 -10.32 -4.55 1.63
CA GLU A 108 -11.30 -4.38 2.71
C GLU A 108 -11.97 -3.00 2.65
N GLU A 109 -13.24 -2.95 3.05
CA GLU A 109 -14.00 -1.70 3.15
C GLU A 109 -13.63 -0.89 4.40
N VAL A 110 -13.71 0.43 4.26
CA VAL A 110 -13.68 1.38 5.38
C VAL A 110 -15.12 1.78 5.69
N SER A 111 -15.55 1.52 6.91
CA SER A 111 -16.87 1.88 7.42
C SER A 111 -16.83 3.21 8.17
N PRO A 112 -17.96 3.91 8.33
CA PRO A 112 -18.03 5.12 9.15
C PRO A 112 -17.52 4.90 10.59
N LYS A 113 -17.75 3.72 11.17
CA LYS A 113 -17.26 3.36 12.51
C LYS A 113 -15.73 3.30 12.61
N ASP A 114 -15.03 3.07 11.49
CA ASP A 114 -13.58 3.15 11.48
C ASP A 114 -13.10 4.60 11.51
N LEU A 115 -13.86 5.51 10.87
CA LEU A 115 -13.56 6.93 10.88
C LEU A 115 -13.83 7.57 12.25
N ASP A 116 -14.90 7.16 12.92
CA ASP A 116 -15.25 7.64 14.27
C ASP A 116 -14.16 7.35 15.31
N GLU A 117 -13.32 6.33 15.08
CA GLU A 117 -12.22 5.94 15.96
C GLU A 117 -10.93 6.72 15.72
N LEU A 118 -10.85 7.52 14.65
CA LEU A 118 -9.62 8.26 14.31
C LEU A 118 -9.13 9.18 15.43
N PRO A 119 -9.97 9.93 16.17
CA PRO A 119 -9.50 10.74 17.29
C PRO A 119 -8.77 9.92 18.35
N ARG A 120 -9.29 8.72 18.70
CA ARG A 120 -8.63 7.81 19.66
C ARG A 120 -7.30 7.30 19.10
N ILE A 121 -7.27 6.88 17.84
CA ILE A 121 -6.04 6.40 17.19
C ILE A 121 -4.97 7.49 17.16
N MET A 122 -5.35 8.72 16.82
CA MET A 122 -4.47 9.88 16.80
C MET A 122 -3.93 10.22 18.19
N GLU A 123 -4.79 10.23 19.20
CA GLU A 123 -4.39 10.50 20.59
C GLU A 123 -3.44 9.42 21.12
N GLN A 124 -3.71 8.16 20.81
CA GLN A 124 -2.96 7.03 21.35
C GLN A 124 -1.59 6.84 20.68
N TYR A 125 -1.50 6.99 19.36
CA TYR A 125 -0.29 6.64 18.60
C TYR A 125 0.35 7.82 17.87
N GLY A 126 -0.32 8.97 17.81
CA GLY A 126 0.19 10.15 17.09
C GLY A 126 0.28 9.97 15.58
N VAL A 127 -0.47 9.02 14.99
CA VAL A 127 -0.62 8.82 13.54
C VAL A 127 -1.90 9.49 13.05
N PHE A 128 -1.94 9.94 11.80
CA PHE A 128 -3.08 10.72 11.29
C PHE A 128 -3.45 10.35 9.85
N GLY A 129 -4.57 10.87 9.36
CA GLY A 129 -5.00 10.68 7.98
C GLY A 129 -5.18 9.22 7.61
N ASN A 130 -4.59 8.81 6.48
CA ASN A 130 -4.71 7.45 5.96
C ASN A 130 -4.01 6.43 6.86
N ASP A 131 -2.90 6.81 7.49
CA ASP A 131 -2.17 5.91 8.38
C ASP A 131 -3.00 5.58 9.62
N GLY A 132 -3.72 6.57 10.16
CA GLY A 132 -4.69 6.34 11.23
C GLY A 132 -5.81 5.35 10.84
N ILE A 133 -6.33 5.45 9.60
CA ILE A 133 -7.31 4.48 9.08
C ILE A 133 -6.68 3.09 8.95
N THR A 134 -5.46 2.99 8.42
CA THR A 134 -4.73 1.72 8.30
C THR A 134 -4.54 1.08 9.68
N VAL A 135 -4.09 1.83 10.69
CA VAL A 135 -3.97 1.32 12.07
C VAL A 135 -5.31 0.83 12.59
N ARG A 136 -6.38 1.62 12.42
CA ARG A 136 -7.73 1.24 12.85
C ARG A 136 -8.21 -0.07 12.22
N LEU A 137 -7.98 -0.26 10.92
CA LEU A 137 -8.35 -1.48 10.21
C LEU A 137 -7.51 -2.67 10.68
N MET A 138 -6.22 -2.48 10.90
CA MET A 138 -5.35 -3.52 11.44
C MET A 138 -5.80 -3.95 12.85
N GLU A 139 -6.21 -3.02 13.71
CA GLU A 139 -6.84 -3.35 15.01
C GLU A 139 -8.12 -4.16 14.82
N ARG A 140 -9.01 -3.73 13.91
CA ARG A 140 -10.29 -4.39 13.64
C ARG A 140 -10.12 -5.85 13.19
N PHE A 141 -9.12 -6.08 12.35
CA PHE A 141 -8.85 -7.38 11.74
C PHE A 141 -7.82 -8.21 12.53
N ASN A 142 -7.37 -7.74 13.69
CA ASN A 142 -6.35 -8.37 14.52
C ASN A 142 -5.08 -8.72 13.71
N MET A 143 -4.63 -7.77 12.88
CA MET A 143 -3.49 -7.93 11.99
C MET A 143 -2.24 -7.34 12.63
N LYS A 144 -1.14 -8.10 12.63
CA LYS A 144 0.13 -7.69 13.22
C LYS A 144 1.10 -7.09 12.21
N TYR A 145 1.15 -7.65 11.00
CA TYR A 145 2.20 -7.35 10.03
C TYR A 145 1.73 -6.29 9.04
N LEU A 146 2.55 -5.27 8.83
CA LEU A 146 2.33 -4.20 7.87
C LEU A 146 3.50 -4.14 6.89
N PHE A 147 3.23 -4.18 5.59
CA PHE A 147 4.20 -3.90 4.55
C PHE A 147 4.08 -2.42 4.18
N SER A 148 5.07 -1.62 4.58
CA SER A 148 5.10 -0.17 4.34
C SER A 148 6.52 0.39 4.45
N THR A 149 6.78 1.46 3.69
CA THR A 149 7.99 2.27 3.85
C THR A 149 7.89 3.32 4.95
N ASP A 150 6.69 3.61 5.45
CA ASP A 150 6.44 4.74 6.34
C ASP A 150 6.85 4.42 7.79
N PRO A 151 7.87 5.09 8.36
CA PRO A 151 8.30 4.85 9.73
C PRO A 151 7.28 5.32 10.78
N ASP A 152 6.26 6.11 10.43
CA ASP A 152 5.28 6.58 11.41
C ASP A 152 4.47 5.43 12.03
N PHE A 153 4.35 4.28 11.35
CA PHE A 153 3.76 3.07 11.93
C PHE A 153 4.60 2.44 13.04
N ASP A 154 5.89 2.76 13.15
CA ASP A 154 6.74 2.26 14.25
C ASP A 154 6.33 2.87 15.61
N ARG A 155 5.46 3.89 15.62
CA ARG A 155 4.83 4.45 16.83
C ARG A 155 3.75 3.52 17.42
N VAL A 156 3.31 2.50 16.67
CA VAL A 156 2.27 1.56 17.08
C VAL A 156 2.91 0.25 17.52
N GLU A 157 3.07 0.07 18.83
CA GLU A 157 3.90 -0.99 19.42
C GLU A 157 3.54 -2.42 19.01
N TRP A 158 2.27 -2.70 18.68
CA TRP A 158 1.82 -4.02 18.28
C TRP A 158 1.92 -4.29 16.77
N ILE A 159 2.22 -3.26 15.95
CA ILE A 159 2.47 -3.43 14.51
C ILE A 159 3.93 -3.80 14.28
N VAL A 160 4.15 -4.83 13.46
CA VAL A 160 5.47 -5.15 12.92
C VAL A 160 5.53 -4.66 11.48
N ARG A 161 6.25 -3.56 11.28
CA ARG A 161 6.47 -3.00 9.95
C ARG A 161 7.59 -3.75 9.22
N ILE A 162 7.28 -4.18 8.01
CA ILE A 162 8.19 -4.82 7.05
C ILE A 162 8.51 -3.76 6.00
N ASN A 163 9.76 -3.30 5.99
CA ASN A 163 10.20 -2.24 5.09
C ASN A 163 10.69 -2.81 3.75
N PRO A 164 10.04 -2.51 2.61
CA PRO A 164 10.45 -3.02 1.29
C PRO A 164 11.75 -2.42 0.74
N LEU A 165 12.35 -1.44 1.43
CA LEU A 165 13.60 -0.80 1.04
C LEU A 165 14.81 -1.32 1.83
N GLN A 166 14.59 -2.19 2.81
CA GLN A 166 15.66 -2.79 3.59
C GLN A 166 15.72 -4.29 3.30
N PRO A 167 16.91 -4.88 3.06
CA PRO A 167 17.07 -6.32 3.05
C PRO A 167 16.58 -6.91 4.38
N SER A 168 16.22 -8.20 4.39
CA SER A 168 15.96 -8.93 5.64
C SER A 168 17.22 -8.91 6.51
N ALA A 169 17.36 -7.88 7.35
CA ALA A 169 18.19 -8.00 8.53
C ALA A 169 17.62 -9.19 9.30
N SER A 170 18.49 -10.09 9.73
CA SER A 170 18.21 -11.22 10.60
C SER A 170 17.45 -10.74 11.85
N LEU A 171 16.13 -10.61 11.73
CA LEU A 171 15.21 -10.54 12.85
C LEU A 171 15.36 -11.90 13.51
N SER A 172 16.22 -11.90 14.53
CA SER A 172 16.61 -13.07 15.29
C SER A 172 15.36 -13.66 15.93
N ASP A 173 15.28 -14.99 15.89
CA ASP A 173 14.21 -15.81 16.47
C ASP A 173 13.80 -15.40 17.91
#